data_AF-A0A3D1SKQ7-F1
#
_entry.id   AF-A0A3D1SKQ7-F1
#
_cell.length_a   1.000
_cell.length_b   1.000
_cell.length_c   1.000
_cell.angle_alpha   90.00
_cell.angle_beta   90.00
_cell.angle_gamma   90.00
#
_symmetry.space_group_name_H-M   'P 1'
#
loop_
_entity.id
_entity.type
_entity.pdbx_description
1 polymer ?
#
loop_
_entity_poly.entity_id
_entity_poly.type
_entity_poly.pdbx_seq_one_letter_code
_entity_poly.pdbx_strand_id
1 'polypeptide(L)'
;MEEEPHGAAKGQMIALMQAGHSWQEAATMAGVQISRSAAYRLLQKARMQGEAAWQNGRHGHPAKLREPVHLWLKEYCQAAPHTP
;
A
#
# COMPACT_ATOMS: atom_id res chain seq x y z
N MET A 1 -9.99 -3.34 -11.83
CA MET A 1 -9.31 -3.26 -10.52
C MET A 1 -8.00 -2.60 -10.83
N GLU A 2 -7.92 -1.28 -10.66
CA GLU A 2 -6.72 -0.53 -11.01
C GLU A 2 -5.62 -0.96 -10.04
N GLU A 3 -4.58 -1.60 -10.56
CA GLU A 3 -3.38 -1.91 -9.80
C GLU A 3 -2.75 -0.58 -9.41
N GLU A 4 -3.00 -0.17 -8.16
CA GLU A 4 -2.41 1.01 -7.55
C GLU A 4 -0.90 1.02 -7.87
N PRO A 5 -0.37 2.01 -8.63
CA PRO A 5 1.02 2.01 -9.08
C PRO A 5 2.04 1.97 -7.92
N HIS A 6 1.58 2.34 -6.72
CA HIS A 6 2.34 2.25 -5.47
C HIS A 6 2.57 0.82 -4.96
N GLY A 7 1.74 -0.15 -5.35
CA GLY A 7 1.92 -1.57 -5.02
C GLY A 7 3.11 -2.18 -5.75
N ALA A 8 3.22 -1.91 -7.06
CA ALA A 8 4.29 -2.41 -7.91
C ALA A 8 5.68 -1.90 -7.47
N ALA A 9 5.81 -0.61 -7.15
CA ALA A 9 7.07 -0.03 -6.67
C ALA A 9 7.52 -0.65 -5.34
N LYS A 10 6.59 -0.92 -4.42
CA LYS A 10 6.89 -1.61 -3.15
C LYS A 10 7.32 -3.05 -3.39
N GLY A 11 6.69 -3.75 -4.33
CA GLY A 11 7.10 -5.09 -4.74
C GLY A 11 8.53 -5.12 -5.27
N GLN A 12 8.87 -4.18 -6.17
CA GLN A 12 10.22 -4.03 -6.70
C GLN A 12 11.26 -3.75 -5.60
N MET A 13 10.95 -2.86 -4.66
CA MET A 13 11.83 -2.58 -3.52
C MET A 13 12.11 -3.86 -2.69
N ILE A 14 11.08 -4.67 -2.42
CA ILE A 14 11.25 -5.92 -1.67
C ILE A 14 12.07 -6.95 -2.45
N ALA A 15 11.86 -7.08 -3.76
CA ALA A 15 12.67 -7.97 -4.60
C ALA A 15 14.16 -7.59 -4.55
N LEU A 16 14.48 -6.30 -4.62
CA LEU A 16 15.85 -5.80 -4.49
C LEU A 16 16.46 -6.10 -3.10
N MET A 17 15.68 -5.91 -2.03
CA MET A 17 16.13 -6.26 -0.68
C MET A 17 16.37 -7.77 -0.51
N GLN A 18 15.56 -8.61 -1.16
CA GLN A 18 15.75 -10.07 -1.16
C GLN A 18 16.98 -10.50 -1.98
N ALA A 19 17.32 -9.74 -3.03
CA ALA A 19 18.54 -9.92 -3.83
C ALA A 19 19.82 -9.43 -3.12
N GLY A 20 19.71 -8.87 -1.91
CA GLY A 20 20.85 -8.48 -1.08
C GLY A 20 21.15 -6.98 -1.04
N HIS A 21 20.37 -6.14 -1.72
CA HIS A 21 20.52 -4.69 -1.63
C HIS A 21 20.11 -4.18 -0.24
N SER A 22 20.76 -3.10 0.22
CA SER A 22 20.34 -2.42 1.44
C SER A 22 18.96 -1.78 1.25
N TRP A 23 18.25 -1.51 2.35
CA TRP A 23 16.92 -0.90 2.30
C TRP A 23 16.92 0.47 1.59
N GLN A 24 18.00 1.25 1.73
CA GLN A 24 18.09 2.60 1.18
C GLN A 24 18.34 2.56 -0.34
N GLU A 25 19.21 1.66 -0.79
CA GLU A 25 19.46 1.44 -2.23
C GLU A 25 18.20 0.92 -2.92
N ALA A 26 17.55 -0.09 -2.33
CA ALA A 26 16.32 -0.65 -2.86
C ALA A 26 15.19 0.39 -2.94
N ALA A 27 15.04 1.23 -1.91
CA ALA A 27 14.04 2.31 -1.90
C ALA A 27 14.32 3.35 -2.98
N THR A 28 15.59 3.72 -3.18
CA THR A 28 16.00 4.67 -4.22
C THR A 28 15.76 4.11 -5.62
N MET A 29 16.15 2.86 -5.87
CA MET A 29 15.98 2.17 -7.15
C MET A 29 14.50 1.97 -7.51
N ALA A 30 13.64 1.70 -6.51
CA ALA A 30 12.21 1.54 -6.70
C ALA A 30 11.43 2.87 -6.69
N GLY A 31 12.10 4.01 -6.49
CA GLY A 31 11.45 5.32 -6.40
C GLY A 31 10.52 5.47 -5.19
N VAL A 32 10.74 4.71 -4.12
CA VAL A 32 9.86 4.70 -2.92
C VAL A 32 10.49 5.52 -1.80
N GLN A 33 9.78 6.53 -1.32
CA GLN A 33 10.15 7.24 -0.09
C GLN A 33 9.60 6.48 1.13
N ILE A 34 10.48 5.85 1.90
CA ILE A 34 10.08 5.06 3.08
C ILE A 34 11.16 5.10 4.17
N SER A 35 10.74 5.03 5.43
CA SER A 35 11.69 4.90 6.54
C SER A 35 12.24 3.48 6.65
N ARG A 36 13.46 3.34 7.19
CA ARG A 36 14.09 2.03 7.48
C ARG A 36 13.13 1.07 8.18
N SER A 37 12.46 1.52 9.25
CA SER A 37 11.55 0.67 10.03
C SER A 37 10.33 0.19 9.23
N ALA A 38 9.86 0.98 8.27
CA ALA A 38 8.74 0.61 7.43
C ALA A 38 9.18 -0.33 6.29
N ALA A 39 10.39 -0.14 5.74
CA ALA A 39 10.98 -1.07 4.75
C ALA A 39 11.16 -2.49 5.33
N TYR A 40 11.75 -2.62 6.52
CA TYR A 40 11.91 -3.95 7.15
C TYR A 40 10.59 -4.58 7.58
N ARG A 41 9.61 -3.79 8.03
CA ARG A 41 8.26 -4.30 8.30
C ARG A 41 7.57 -4.81 7.03
N LEU A 42 7.76 -4.13 5.91
CA LEU A 42 7.24 -4.58 4.62
C LEU A 42 7.91 -5.88 4.17
N LEU A 43 9.23 -6.00 4.30
CA LEU A 43 9.97 -7.24 4.02
C LEU A 43 9.48 -8.40 4.89
N GLN A 44 9.29 -8.17 6.19
CA GLN A 44 8.77 -9.17 7.11
C GLN A 44 7.37 -9.64 6.69
N LYS A 45 6.47 -8.70 6.37
CA LYS A 45 5.12 -9.04 5.90
C LYS A 45 5.14 -9.82 4.58
N ALA A 46 5.96 -9.39 3.61
CA ALA A 46 6.10 -10.07 2.33
C ALA A 46 6.57 -11.53 2.49
N ARG A 47 7.48 -11.79 3.44
CA ARG A 47 7.92 -13.16 3.76
C ARG A 47 6.82 -14.03 4.38
N MET A 48 5.89 -13.43 5.12
CA MET A 48 4.81 -14.16 5.81
C MET A 48 3.56 -14.34 4.94
N GLN A 49 3.26 -13.39 4.05
CA GLN A 49 1.97 -13.27 3.37
C GLN A 49 2.08 -13.18 1.84
N GLY A 50 3.30 -13.21 1.27
CA GLY A 50 3.51 -13.06 -0.17
C GLY A 50 3.11 -11.67 -0.67
N GLU A 51 2.66 -11.58 -1.93
CA GLU A 51 2.25 -10.31 -2.56
C GLU A 51 1.01 -9.67 -1.90
N ALA A 52 0.20 -10.45 -1.17
CA ALA A 52 -0.92 -9.92 -0.39
C ALA A 52 -0.49 -8.90 0.68
N ALA A 53 0.79 -8.92 1.09
CA ALA A 53 1.38 -7.95 2.01
C ALA A 53 1.41 -6.50 1.45
N TRP A 54 1.27 -6.32 0.14
CA TRP A 54 1.39 -5.02 -0.51
C TRP A 54 0.08 -4.23 -0.47
N GLN A 55 -1.04 -4.90 -0.18
CA GLN A 55 -2.32 -4.26 0.03
C GLN A 55 -2.27 -3.43 1.32
N ASN A 56 -2.53 -2.14 1.17
CA ASN A 56 -2.54 -1.21 2.29
C ASN A 56 -3.83 -1.42 3.10
N GLY A 57 -3.84 -2.36 4.04
CA GLY A 57 -5.01 -2.69 4.87
C GLY A 57 -5.50 -1.59 5.82
N ARG A 58 -5.04 -0.34 5.65
CA ARG A 58 -5.55 0.83 6.34
C ARG A 58 -6.82 1.35 5.64
N HIS A 59 -7.83 0.49 5.48
CA HIS A 59 -9.14 0.92 5.00
C HIS A 59 -10.12 1.22 6.16
N GLY A 60 -9.59 1.31 7.38
CA GLY A 60 -10.42 1.30 8.58
C GLY A 60 -10.97 -0.11 8.85
N HIS A 61 -11.38 -0.36 10.09
CA HIS A 61 -12.10 -1.60 10.39
C HIS A 61 -13.51 -1.46 9.76
N PRO A 62 -14.09 -2.50 9.12
CA PRO A 62 -15.44 -2.43 8.54
C PRO A 62 -16.50 -1.96 9.55
N ALA A 63 -16.31 -2.25 10.85
CA ALA A 63 -17.17 -1.73 11.91
C ALA A 63 -17.18 -0.19 12.03
N LYS A 64 -16.15 0.52 11.54
CA LYS A 64 -16.07 1.98 11.58
C LYS A 64 -16.95 2.65 10.53
N LEU A 65 -17.34 1.94 9.47
CA LEU A 65 -18.21 2.47 8.42
C LEU A 65 -19.10 1.35 7.89
N ARG A 66 -20.40 1.41 8.21
CA ARG A 66 -21.37 0.43 7.71
C ARG A 66 -21.42 0.49 6.18
N GLU A 67 -21.56 -0.67 5.55
CA GLU A 67 -21.52 -0.80 4.09
C GLU A 67 -22.49 0.14 3.33
N PRO A 68 -23.74 0.37 3.79
CA PRO A 68 -24.63 1.34 3.14
C PRO A 68 -24.10 2.78 3.18
N VAL A 69 -23.44 3.16 4.27
CA VAL A 69 -22.86 4.51 4.44
C VAL A 69 -21.62 4.66 3.56
N HIS A 70 -20.82 3.61 3.42
CA HIS A 70 -19.69 3.59 2.51
C HIS A 70 -20.13 3.74 1.04
N LEU A 71 -21.18 3.04 0.64
CA LEU A 71 -21.73 3.13 -0.72
C LEU A 71 -22.24 4.54 -1.02
N TRP A 72 -23.02 5.11 -0.08
CA TRP A 72 -23.51 6.49 -0.20
C TRP A 72 -22.37 7.51 -0.32
N LEU A 73 -21.33 7.39 0.52
CA LEU A 73 -20.16 8.28 0.47
C LEU A 73 -19.45 8.21 -0.88
N LYS A 74 -19.29 6.99 -1.41
CA LYS A 74 -18.65 6.77 -2.71
C LYS A 74 -19.44 7.44 -3.84
N GLU A 75 -20.74 7.23 -3.89
CA GLU A 75 -21.63 7.83 -4.90
C GLU A 75 -21.63 9.37 -4.80
N TYR A 76 -21.73 9.89 -3.57
CA TYR A 76 -21.75 11.32 -3.32
C TYR A 76 -20.44 12.01 -3.73
N CYS A 77 -19.29 11.49 -3.33
CA CYS A 77 -17.99 12.06 -3.68
C CYS A 77 -17.68 11.93 -5.19
N GLN A 78 -18.16 10.87 -5.85
CA GLN A 78 -18.03 10.72 -7.31
C GLN A 78 -18.91 11.72 -8.07
N ALA A 79 -20.12 11.99 -7.59
CA ALA A 79 -21.02 12.97 -8.18
C ALA A 79 -20.57 14.42 -7.92
N ALA A 80 -19.87 14.68 -6.81
CA ALA A 80 -19.37 16.00 -6.44
C ALA A 80 -17.88 15.94 -6.02
N PRO A 81 -16.94 15.93 -7.00
CA PRO A 81 -15.50 15.75 -6.74
C PRO A 81 -14.84 16.89 -5.95
N HIS A 82 -15.50 18.05 -5.89
CA HIS A 82 -15.02 19.26 -5.20
C HIS A 82 -15.71 19.49 -3.86
N THR A 83 -16.40 18.48 -3.34
CA THR A 83 -16.95 18.58 -1.98
C THR A 83 -15.78 18.73 -0.99
N PRO A 84 -15.88 19.63 0.02
CA PRO A 84 -14.74 20.03 0.85
C PRO A 84 -13.99 18.90 1.56
#